data_AF-A0A4P5WML5-F1
#
_entry.id   AF-A0A4P5WML5-F1
#
_cell.length_a   1.000
_cell.length_b   1.000
_cell.length_c   1.000
_cell.angle_alpha   90.00
_cell.angle_beta   90.00
_cell.angle_gamma   90.00
#
_symmetry.space_group_name_H-M   'P 1'
#
loop_
_entity.id
_entity.type
_entity.pdbx_description
1 polymer ?
#
loop_
_entity_poly.entity_id
_entity_poly.type
_entity_poly.pdbx_seq_one_letter_code
_entity_poly.pdbx_strand_id
1 'polypeptide(L)'
;MQQRYSGQVFTFRTAAAEVRSAVAQYKPRYVCFVCEPTENFPEFVLEANRFCRELDSDPYVDAIWGILTGLDEQHAVQLARAEPVVVRRAFTKTQADWLDWIAEGEYVTEWTRDRGEVGTKRPKQQVQMLSGGPKSDADDLKHVHGMLSRDDFDLIIGSGHGGQHNWMLMYPSGSGFLTAKEGALTMTAPGVSLPLQASHPKLYWAVGNCLTGEVNSPQNSFRNSYALAWMKNGARQYIGAVQPTWYELNWNMADWFLKQDGRWTFGESLFLLRQWSQFVLAENIAMGQDRRGTEYTDGIFVLYGDPALDSRLQQNREPALDETLQVVPLEQPGRVRITYRVKVNFVGTGNKRTAEKYDGWRIFSHLLPGSFSDVQMEKSDFAKVVVPGETLIWDAGTGLKVGDQRAVTFTATQEH
;
A
#
# COMPACT_ATOMS: atom_id res chain seq x y z
N MET A 1 -17.99 -1.74 10.89
CA MET A 1 -17.49 -3.05 10.44
C MET A 1 -18.57 -4.13 10.46
N GLN A 2 -18.99 -4.67 11.62
CA GLN A 2 -20.05 -5.70 11.68
C GLN A 2 -21.34 -5.30 10.93
N GLN A 3 -21.87 -4.09 11.19
CA GLN A 3 -23.06 -3.60 10.49
C GLN A 3 -22.82 -3.30 8.99
N ARG A 4 -21.62 -2.88 8.61
CA ARG A 4 -21.29 -2.45 7.24
C ARG A 4 -21.09 -3.63 6.30
N TYR A 5 -20.46 -4.70 6.81
CA TYR A 5 -20.00 -5.84 6.00
C TYR A 5 -20.59 -7.18 6.46
N SER A 6 -21.53 -7.18 7.40
CA SER A 6 -22.01 -8.40 8.07
C SER A 6 -20.85 -9.23 8.68
N GLY A 7 -19.78 -8.55 9.09
CA GLY A 7 -18.55 -9.20 9.55
C GLY A 7 -18.70 -9.89 10.91
N GLN A 8 -18.01 -11.01 11.08
CA GLN A 8 -17.93 -11.71 12.37
C GLN A 8 -16.98 -10.98 13.34
N VAL A 9 -17.39 -10.85 14.60
CA VAL A 9 -16.56 -10.26 15.67
C VAL A 9 -15.93 -11.37 16.49
N PHE A 10 -14.62 -11.26 16.70
CA PHE A 10 -13.85 -12.11 17.59
C PHE A 10 -13.19 -11.23 18.65
N THR A 11 -13.39 -11.56 19.92
CA THR A 11 -12.86 -10.78 21.05
C THR A 11 -11.77 -11.58 21.75
N PHE A 12 -10.60 -10.97 21.93
CA PHE A 12 -9.52 -11.51 22.74
C PHE A 12 -9.28 -10.62 23.96
N ARG A 13 -8.65 -11.16 25.00
CA ARG A 13 -8.37 -10.40 26.23
C ARG A 13 -6.94 -9.85 26.27
N THR A 14 -5.97 -10.66 25.86
CA THR A 14 -4.54 -10.37 26.04
C THR A 14 -3.82 -10.28 24.71
N ALA A 15 -4.09 -11.19 23.79
CA ALA A 15 -3.44 -11.25 22.49
C ALA A 15 -4.39 -11.79 21.40
N ALA A 16 -4.23 -11.33 20.17
CA ALA A 16 -5.03 -11.80 19.03
C ALA A 16 -4.88 -13.30 18.81
N ALA A 17 -3.74 -13.88 19.17
CA ALA A 17 -3.49 -15.33 19.12
C ALA A 17 -4.57 -16.18 19.82
N GLU A 18 -5.28 -15.65 20.83
CA GLU A 18 -6.36 -16.35 21.54
C GLU A 18 -7.52 -16.76 20.62
N VAL A 19 -7.80 -15.96 19.59
CA VAL A 19 -8.92 -16.20 18.66
C VAL A 19 -8.47 -16.78 17.32
N ARG A 20 -7.16 -17.03 17.13
CA ARG A 20 -6.60 -17.44 15.83
C ARG A 20 -7.28 -18.66 15.24
N SER A 21 -7.49 -19.72 16.03
CA SER A 21 -8.15 -20.95 15.53
C SER A 21 -9.58 -20.70 15.06
N ALA A 22 -10.32 -19.83 15.76
CA ALA A 22 -11.69 -19.50 15.38
C ALA A 22 -11.74 -18.62 14.12
N VAL A 23 -10.78 -17.70 13.99
CA VAL A 23 -10.62 -16.86 12.79
C VAL A 23 -10.19 -17.71 11.58
N ALA A 24 -9.23 -18.61 11.76
CA ALA A 24 -8.81 -19.57 10.73
C ALA A 24 -9.98 -20.42 10.23
N GLN A 25 -10.82 -20.92 11.14
CA GLN A 25 -12.02 -21.67 10.77
C GLN A 25 -13.03 -20.82 9.99
N TYR A 26 -13.10 -19.52 10.26
CA TYR A 26 -13.99 -18.58 9.56
C TYR A 26 -13.49 -18.19 8.16
N LYS A 27 -12.20 -18.41 7.85
CA LYS A 27 -11.57 -18.09 6.55
C LYS A 27 -11.89 -16.67 6.03
N PRO A 28 -11.65 -15.60 6.83
CA PRO A 28 -11.99 -14.26 6.40
C PRO A 28 -11.12 -13.78 5.26
N ARG A 29 -11.74 -13.18 4.24
CA ARG A 29 -11.01 -12.39 3.23
C ARG A 29 -10.38 -11.13 3.82
N TYR A 30 -11.09 -10.48 4.74
CA TYR A 30 -10.65 -9.24 5.39
C TYR A 30 -10.58 -9.39 6.91
N VAL A 31 -9.49 -8.92 7.51
CA VAL A 31 -9.34 -8.83 8.98
C VAL A 31 -9.10 -7.38 9.38
N CYS A 32 -10.02 -6.82 10.16
CA CYS A 32 -9.86 -5.48 10.74
C CYS A 32 -9.61 -5.62 12.24
N PHE A 33 -8.39 -5.28 12.67
CA PHE A 33 -8.08 -5.18 14.10
C PHE A 33 -8.61 -3.86 14.61
N VAL A 34 -9.44 -3.88 15.65
CA VAL A 34 -9.95 -2.66 16.30
C VAL A 34 -9.14 -2.45 17.58
N CYS A 35 -8.34 -1.38 17.60
CA CYS A 35 -7.35 -1.16 18.66
C CYS A 35 -7.57 0.19 19.34
N GLU A 36 -7.42 0.21 20.67
CA GLU A 36 -7.23 1.47 21.39
C GLU A 36 -5.96 2.17 20.89
N PRO A 37 -5.93 3.52 20.82
CA PRO A 37 -4.75 4.22 20.34
C PRO A 37 -3.56 4.12 21.30
N THR A 38 -3.75 3.57 22.50
CA THR A 38 -2.72 3.33 23.52
C THR A 38 -1.95 2.02 23.34
N GLU A 39 -2.30 1.21 22.34
CA GLU A 39 -1.60 -0.03 22.01
C GLU A 39 -0.11 0.21 21.69
N ASN A 40 0.75 -0.80 21.90
CA ASN A 40 2.14 -0.75 21.43
C ASN A 40 2.19 -1.18 19.96
N PHE A 41 1.95 -0.23 19.04
CA PHE A 41 1.77 -0.54 17.61
C PHE A 41 2.97 -1.22 16.94
N PRO A 42 4.25 -0.89 17.25
CA PRO A 42 5.38 -1.63 16.71
C PRO A 42 5.34 -3.14 17.01
N GLU A 43 4.91 -3.53 18.21
CA GLU A 43 4.78 -4.94 18.60
C GLU A 43 3.50 -5.55 18.04
N PHE A 44 2.38 -4.85 18.16
CA PHE A 44 1.08 -5.32 17.68
C PHE A 44 1.05 -5.54 16.16
N VAL A 45 1.72 -4.68 15.37
CA VAL A 45 1.80 -4.87 13.90
C VAL A 45 2.60 -6.12 13.53
N LEU A 46 3.64 -6.48 14.29
CA LEU A 46 4.37 -7.74 14.09
C LEU A 46 3.50 -8.94 14.47
N GLU A 47 2.68 -8.81 15.52
CA GLU A 47 1.69 -9.82 15.89
C GLU A 47 0.62 -9.99 14.81
N ALA A 48 0.03 -8.89 14.33
CA ALA A 48 -1.00 -8.89 13.29
C ALA A 48 -0.51 -9.48 11.97
N ASN A 49 0.71 -9.12 11.53
CA ASN A 49 1.34 -9.73 10.35
C ASN A 49 1.49 -11.24 10.50
N ARG A 50 1.96 -11.70 11.67
CA ARG A 50 2.10 -13.13 11.95
C ARG A 50 0.75 -13.83 12.01
N PHE A 51 -0.23 -13.21 12.66
CA PHE A 51 -1.58 -13.72 12.80
C PHE A 51 -2.21 -13.98 11.42
N CYS A 52 -2.10 -13.02 10.50
CA CYS A 52 -2.64 -13.13 9.14
C CYS A 52 -1.77 -13.96 8.17
N ARG A 53 -0.68 -14.58 8.63
CA ARG A 53 0.17 -15.51 7.87
C ARG A 53 0.14 -16.94 8.47
N GLU A 54 -0.60 -17.12 9.56
CA GLU A 54 -0.66 -18.38 10.30
C GLU A 54 -2.13 -18.78 10.55
N LEU A 55 -3.05 -18.33 9.68
CA LEU A 55 -4.43 -18.84 9.67
C LEU A 55 -4.48 -20.19 8.96
N ASP A 56 -3.58 -20.45 8.01
CA ASP A 56 -3.31 -21.79 7.50
C ASP A 56 -1.83 -22.19 7.61
N SER A 57 -1.41 -23.23 6.88
CA SER A 57 -0.08 -23.83 6.96
C SER A 57 0.90 -23.39 5.88
N ASP A 58 0.41 -22.69 4.86
CA ASP A 58 1.23 -22.24 3.75
C ASP A 58 2.00 -20.95 4.13
N PRO A 59 3.03 -20.53 3.37
CA PRO A 59 3.85 -19.40 3.75
C PRO A 59 3.23 -18.04 3.38
N TYR A 60 2.07 -17.99 2.74
CA TYR A 60 1.46 -16.80 2.18
C TYR A 60 0.55 -16.09 3.20
N VAL A 61 0.06 -14.91 2.84
CA VAL A 61 -0.84 -14.13 3.68
C VAL A 61 -2.28 -14.58 3.43
N ASP A 62 -3.00 -14.84 4.51
CA ASP A 62 -4.33 -15.45 4.53
C ASP A 62 -5.47 -14.44 4.43
N ALA A 63 -5.21 -13.16 4.76
CA ALA A 63 -6.24 -12.11 4.77
C ALA A 63 -5.69 -10.71 4.46
N ILE A 64 -6.51 -9.91 3.78
CA ILE A 64 -6.28 -8.47 3.62
C ILE A 64 -6.59 -7.80 4.96
N TRP A 65 -5.60 -7.16 5.58
CA TRP A 65 -5.76 -6.67 6.95
C TRP A 65 -5.33 -5.23 7.15
N GLY A 66 -5.93 -4.61 8.18
CA GLY A 66 -5.63 -3.25 8.61
C GLY A 66 -6.07 -3.01 10.06
N ILE A 67 -5.67 -1.87 10.61
CA ILE A 67 -6.02 -1.47 11.98
C ILE A 67 -6.97 -0.27 11.94
N LEU A 68 -8.13 -0.42 12.58
CA LEU A 68 -9.03 0.66 12.89
C LEU A 68 -8.72 1.19 14.29
N THR A 69 -8.23 2.42 14.35
CA THR A 69 -7.97 3.16 15.59
C THR A 69 -8.19 4.65 15.35
N GLY A 70 -8.23 5.46 16.40
CA GLY A 70 -8.47 6.90 16.30
C GLY A 70 -7.98 7.66 17.53
N LEU A 71 -7.93 8.99 17.44
CA LEU A 71 -7.55 9.86 18.57
C LEU A 71 -8.48 9.69 19.78
N ASP A 72 -9.71 9.29 19.51
CA ASP A 72 -10.76 8.94 20.46
C ASP A 72 -11.75 7.99 19.78
N GLU A 73 -12.73 7.51 20.54
CA GLU A 73 -13.78 6.61 20.04
C GLU A 73 -14.59 7.22 18.90
N GLN A 74 -14.89 8.52 18.96
CA GLN A 74 -15.69 9.19 17.93
C GLN A 74 -14.92 9.26 16.61
N HIS A 75 -13.62 9.53 16.65
CA HIS A 75 -12.74 9.52 15.50
C HIS A 75 -12.64 8.11 14.92
N ALA A 76 -12.48 7.07 15.74
CA ALA A 76 -12.47 5.68 15.26
C ALA A 76 -13.80 5.31 14.56
N VAL A 77 -14.94 5.72 15.11
CA VAL A 77 -16.26 5.51 14.48
C VAL A 77 -16.40 6.28 13.15
N GLN A 78 -15.86 7.49 13.06
CA GLN A 78 -15.82 8.26 11.81
C GLN A 78 -15.02 7.53 10.72
N LEU A 79 -13.85 6.97 11.08
CA LEU A 79 -13.01 6.19 10.16
C LEU A 79 -13.69 4.89 9.73
N ALA A 80 -14.41 4.22 10.65
CA ALA A 80 -15.18 3.01 10.35
C ALA A 80 -16.35 3.23 9.37
N ARG A 81 -16.76 4.50 9.21
CA ARG A 81 -17.84 4.95 8.32
C ARG A 81 -17.29 5.75 7.13
N ALA A 82 -15.97 5.73 6.92
CA ALA A 82 -15.37 6.43 5.80
C ALA A 82 -15.94 5.92 4.48
N GLU A 83 -16.24 6.86 3.58
CA GLU A 83 -16.58 6.55 2.19
C GLU A 83 -15.30 6.33 1.37
N PRO A 84 -15.35 5.48 0.33
CA PRO A 84 -14.20 5.21 -0.52
C PRO A 84 -13.65 6.47 -1.22
N VAL A 85 -12.34 6.48 -1.47
CA VAL A 85 -11.67 7.55 -2.22
C VAL A 85 -11.37 7.06 -3.63
N VAL A 86 -11.90 7.77 -4.64
CA VAL A 86 -11.50 7.58 -6.04
C VAL A 86 -10.40 8.58 -6.36
N VAL A 87 -9.17 8.08 -6.54
CA VAL A 87 -7.98 8.93 -6.76
C VAL A 87 -7.98 9.49 -8.17
N ARG A 88 -8.13 10.81 -8.30
CA ARG A 88 -8.03 11.56 -9.56
C ARG A 88 -6.85 12.52 -9.54
N ARG A 89 -6.62 13.15 -8.39
CA ARG A 89 -5.54 14.13 -8.18
C ARG A 89 -4.60 13.69 -7.08
N ALA A 90 -3.30 13.71 -7.37
CA ALA A 90 -2.27 13.35 -6.39
C ALA A 90 -1.25 14.46 -6.16
N PHE A 91 -0.78 14.54 -4.92
CA PHE A 91 0.44 15.26 -4.57
C PHE A 91 1.52 14.25 -4.21
N THR A 92 2.73 14.45 -4.73
CA THR A 92 3.87 13.62 -4.35
C THR A 92 5.12 14.47 -4.16
N LYS A 93 5.88 14.21 -3.09
CA LYS A 93 7.24 14.76 -2.96
C LYS A 93 8.33 13.82 -3.46
N THR A 94 7.94 12.73 -4.10
CA THR A 94 8.86 11.73 -4.63
C THR A 94 8.35 11.17 -5.95
N GLN A 95 9.19 10.44 -6.69
CA GLN A 95 8.80 9.70 -7.90
C GLN A 95 7.82 10.46 -8.80
N ALA A 96 8.27 11.56 -9.41
CA ALA A 96 7.42 12.37 -10.28
C ALA A 96 6.76 11.55 -11.41
N ASP A 97 7.44 10.50 -11.89
CA ASP A 97 6.96 9.55 -12.89
C ASP A 97 5.71 8.77 -12.45
N TRP A 98 5.45 8.64 -11.15
CA TRP A 98 4.23 7.97 -10.66
C TRP A 98 2.97 8.76 -10.99
N LEU A 99 3.09 10.08 -11.13
CA LEU A 99 1.98 10.89 -11.60
C LEU A 99 1.53 10.48 -13.00
N ASP A 100 2.34 9.77 -13.79
CA ASP A 100 1.91 9.33 -15.12
C ASP A 100 0.77 8.32 -15.13
N TRP A 101 0.50 7.70 -13.99
CA TRP A 101 -0.60 6.75 -13.77
C TRP A 101 -1.84 7.42 -13.20
N ILE A 102 -1.77 8.70 -12.86
CA ILE A 102 -2.85 9.45 -12.22
C ILE A 102 -3.37 10.51 -13.20
N ALA A 103 -4.65 10.85 -13.14
CA ALA A 103 -5.27 11.77 -14.09
C ALA A 103 -4.64 13.17 -14.02
N GLU A 104 -4.43 13.67 -12.81
CA GLU A 104 -3.75 14.94 -12.56
C GLU A 104 -2.95 14.89 -11.26
N GLY A 105 -2.01 15.84 -11.12
CA GLY A 105 -1.25 15.93 -9.89
C GLY A 105 -0.07 16.88 -9.97
N GLU A 106 0.54 17.08 -8.82
CA GLU A 106 1.66 17.99 -8.66
C GLU A 106 2.79 17.33 -7.89
N TYR A 107 4.02 17.64 -8.30
CA TYR A 107 5.24 17.12 -7.71
C TYR A 107 6.11 18.27 -7.22
N VAL A 108 6.76 18.07 -6.08
CA VAL A 108 7.82 18.93 -5.59
C VAL A 108 8.94 18.03 -5.10
N THR A 109 10.16 18.18 -5.61
CA THR A 109 11.25 17.30 -5.18
C THR A 109 11.45 17.26 -3.67
N GLU A 110 11.71 16.08 -3.13
CA GLU A 110 12.24 15.90 -1.79
C GLU A 110 13.77 16.07 -1.75
N TRP A 111 14.48 16.05 -2.87
CA TRP A 111 15.94 15.96 -2.86
C TRP A 111 16.62 17.33 -2.80
N THR A 112 17.50 17.53 -1.82
CA THR A 112 18.31 18.76 -1.71
C THR A 112 19.15 19.03 -2.95
N ARG A 113 19.67 17.96 -3.59
CA ARG A 113 20.47 18.06 -4.81
C ARG A 113 19.69 18.55 -6.03
N ASP A 114 18.37 18.31 -6.05
CA ASP A 114 17.48 18.62 -7.18
C ASP A 114 16.63 19.88 -6.88
N ARG A 115 17.04 20.65 -5.86
CA ARG A 115 16.25 21.76 -5.29
C ARG A 115 15.70 22.73 -6.34
N GLY A 116 14.40 22.97 -6.23
CA GLY A 116 13.64 23.84 -7.12
C GLY A 116 13.11 23.13 -8.37
N GLU A 117 13.24 21.81 -8.43
CA GLU A 117 12.49 20.97 -9.35
C GLU A 117 11.05 20.77 -8.83
N VAL A 118 10.09 21.03 -9.71
CA VAL A 118 8.66 20.79 -9.50
C VAL A 118 8.09 20.11 -10.73
N GLY A 119 6.89 19.54 -10.61
CA GLY A 119 6.25 18.83 -11.70
C GLY A 119 4.74 19.02 -11.71
N THR A 120 4.15 18.93 -12.89
CA THR A 120 2.69 18.99 -13.04
C THR A 120 2.22 17.95 -14.05
N LYS A 121 1.26 17.13 -13.64
CA LYS A 121 0.49 16.22 -14.49
C LYS A 121 -0.86 16.86 -14.74
N ARG A 122 -1.19 17.09 -16.01
CA ARG A 122 -2.53 17.49 -16.47
C ARG A 122 -3.25 16.30 -17.12
N PRO A 123 -4.60 16.31 -17.17
CA PRO A 123 -5.37 15.23 -17.79
C PRO A 123 -4.87 14.89 -19.19
N LYS A 124 -4.64 13.60 -19.44
CA LYS A 124 -4.17 13.05 -20.73
C LYS A 124 -2.81 13.58 -21.23
N GLN A 125 -2.08 14.36 -20.45
CA GLN A 125 -0.68 14.72 -20.72
C GLN A 125 0.26 13.80 -19.92
N GLN A 126 1.54 13.72 -20.26
CA GLN A 126 2.56 13.18 -19.34
C GLN A 126 2.91 14.21 -18.27
N VAL A 127 3.52 13.77 -17.17
CA VAL A 127 4.09 14.68 -16.17
C VAL A 127 5.13 15.59 -16.82
N GLN A 128 5.01 16.89 -16.58
CA GLN A 128 5.96 17.89 -17.08
C GLN A 128 6.82 18.37 -15.92
N MET A 129 8.13 18.15 -16.02
CA MET A 129 9.10 18.64 -15.06
C MET A 129 9.45 20.10 -15.37
N LEU A 130 9.47 20.92 -14.34
CA LEU A 130 9.71 22.35 -14.42
C LEU A 130 10.82 22.74 -13.45
N SER A 131 11.61 23.72 -13.84
CA SER A 131 12.60 24.37 -12.99
C SER A 131 12.08 25.73 -12.51
N GLY A 132 12.71 26.27 -11.46
CA GLY A 132 12.32 27.56 -10.88
C GLY A 132 11.37 27.45 -9.68
N GLY A 133 11.19 26.25 -9.15
CA GLY A 133 10.54 26.02 -7.87
C GLY A 133 11.35 26.53 -6.66
N PRO A 134 10.94 26.15 -5.44
CA PRO A 134 11.47 26.70 -4.20
C PRO A 134 13.00 26.61 -4.05
N LYS A 135 13.61 27.67 -3.51
CA LYS A 135 15.09 27.81 -3.42
C LYS A 135 15.65 27.72 -2.00
N SER A 136 14.79 27.70 -1.00
CA SER A 136 15.14 27.52 0.41
C SER A 136 14.15 26.59 1.09
N ASP A 137 14.45 26.10 2.29
CA ASP A 137 13.52 25.27 3.07
C ASP A 137 12.27 26.05 3.48
N ALA A 138 12.40 27.35 3.75
CA ALA A 138 11.27 28.22 4.05
C ALA A 138 10.35 28.41 2.82
N ASP A 139 10.93 28.54 1.63
CA ASP A 139 10.16 28.65 0.39
C ASP A 139 9.50 27.31 0.04
N ASP A 140 10.21 26.20 0.21
CA ASP A 140 9.68 24.85 -0.04
C ASP A 140 8.48 24.58 0.86
N LEU A 141 8.63 24.91 2.14
CA LEU A 141 7.56 24.81 3.12
C LEU A 141 6.35 25.65 2.72
N LYS A 142 6.52 26.94 2.38
CA LYS A 142 5.41 27.81 1.97
C LYS A 142 4.73 27.31 0.70
N HIS A 143 5.52 26.79 -0.25
CA HIS A 143 5.00 26.27 -1.50
C HIS A 143 4.16 25.01 -1.26
N VAL A 144 4.70 24.01 -0.55
CA VAL A 144 3.98 22.79 -0.21
C VAL A 144 2.77 23.09 0.68
N HIS A 145 2.89 24.02 1.64
CA HIS A 145 1.75 24.48 2.44
C HIS A 145 0.65 25.06 1.57
N GLY A 146 0.99 25.94 0.63
CA GLY A 146 0.03 26.51 -0.32
C GLY A 146 -0.66 25.45 -1.15
N MET A 147 0.05 24.40 -1.59
CA MET A 147 -0.53 23.29 -2.33
C MET A 147 -1.48 22.46 -1.46
N LEU A 148 -1.03 22.01 -0.28
CA LEU A 148 -1.82 21.16 0.60
C LEU A 148 -3.04 21.90 1.19
N SER A 149 -2.94 23.21 1.37
CA SER A 149 -4.05 24.04 1.89
C SER A 149 -5.17 24.25 0.89
N ARG A 150 -4.99 23.90 -0.40
CA ARG A 150 -6.11 23.83 -1.35
C ARG A 150 -7.06 22.69 -1.02
N ASP A 151 -6.58 21.69 -0.28
CA ASP A 151 -7.35 20.53 0.18
C ASP A 151 -8.07 19.81 -0.97
N ASP A 152 -7.41 19.65 -2.12
CA ASP A 152 -7.98 19.10 -3.36
C ASP A 152 -7.33 17.78 -3.82
N PHE A 153 -6.38 17.24 -3.05
CA PHE A 153 -5.67 16.01 -3.38
C PHE A 153 -6.34 14.76 -2.79
N ASP A 154 -6.65 13.79 -3.64
CA ASP A 154 -7.20 12.48 -3.26
C ASP A 154 -6.12 11.51 -2.78
N LEU A 155 -4.85 11.75 -3.14
CA LEU A 155 -3.70 10.94 -2.74
C LEU A 155 -2.52 11.84 -2.40
N ILE A 156 -1.90 11.60 -1.25
CA ILE A 156 -0.63 12.20 -0.87
C ILE A 156 0.43 11.09 -0.74
N ILE A 157 1.55 11.26 -1.43
CA ILE A 157 2.67 10.32 -1.42
C ILE A 157 3.91 11.02 -0.86
N GLY A 158 4.48 10.45 0.20
CA GLY A 158 5.65 11.00 0.89
C GLY A 158 6.75 9.97 1.13
N SER A 159 8.00 10.44 1.13
CA SER A 159 9.20 9.67 1.50
C SER A 159 10.26 10.58 2.12
N GLY A 160 11.46 10.07 2.37
CA GLY A 160 12.52 10.79 3.08
C GLY A 160 12.42 10.61 4.60
N HIS A 161 13.11 11.46 5.37
CA HIS A 161 13.08 11.30 6.83
C HIS A 161 11.71 11.63 7.42
N GLY A 162 11.19 10.68 8.20
CA GLY A 162 10.01 10.84 9.02
C GLY A 162 10.31 10.40 10.44
N GLY A 163 9.48 10.88 11.36
CA GLY A 163 9.41 10.44 12.74
C GLY A 163 7.97 10.16 13.13
N GLN A 164 7.76 9.80 14.39
CA GLN A 164 6.43 9.50 14.93
C GLN A 164 5.44 10.67 14.79
N HIS A 165 5.97 11.90 14.80
CA HIS A 165 5.17 13.13 14.83
C HIS A 165 5.57 14.13 13.74
N ASN A 166 6.40 13.75 12.77
CA ASN A 166 6.82 14.67 11.72
C ASN A 166 7.26 14.00 10.40
N TRP A 167 7.27 14.80 9.35
CA TRP A 167 7.87 14.50 8.07
C TRP A 167 8.77 15.67 7.63
N MET A 168 10.03 15.38 7.31
CA MET A 168 10.98 16.36 6.78
C MET A 168 10.76 16.55 5.28
N LEU A 169 10.56 17.79 4.86
CA LEU A 169 10.18 18.10 3.48
C LEU A 169 11.34 18.02 2.47
N MET A 170 12.59 17.92 2.94
CA MET A 170 13.78 17.96 2.10
C MET A 170 14.89 17.01 2.60
N TYR A 171 15.17 15.95 1.84
CA TYR A 171 16.13 14.87 2.07
C TYR A 171 17.50 15.12 1.41
N PRO A 172 18.63 14.72 2.03
CA PRO A 172 18.74 14.09 3.36
C PRO A 172 18.80 15.10 4.52
N SER A 173 18.88 16.39 4.23
CA SER A 173 19.00 17.44 5.24
C SER A 173 18.11 18.64 4.91
N GLY A 174 17.17 18.91 5.80
CA GLY A 174 16.23 20.01 5.67
C GLY A 174 15.80 20.52 7.04
N SER A 175 15.40 21.79 7.09
CA SER A 175 14.88 22.45 8.30
C SER A 175 13.37 22.67 8.25
N GLY A 176 12.70 22.26 7.16
CA GLY A 176 11.26 22.33 6.98
C GLY A 176 10.59 21.00 7.29
N PHE A 177 9.56 21.04 8.14
CA PHE A 177 8.83 19.86 8.60
C PHE A 177 7.33 20.09 8.54
N LEU A 178 6.58 19.05 8.18
CA LEU A 178 5.17 18.93 8.57
C LEU A 178 5.12 18.17 9.89
N THR A 179 4.52 18.76 10.90
CA THR A 179 4.49 18.23 12.28
C THR A 179 3.06 17.97 12.74
N ALA A 180 2.89 16.92 13.54
CA ALA A 180 1.64 16.49 14.11
C ALA A 180 1.63 16.70 15.63
N LYS A 181 0.55 17.25 16.16
CA LYS A 181 0.34 17.41 17.61
C LYS A 181 -1.15 17.52 17.94
N GLU A 182 -1.63 16.68 18.85
CA GLU A 182 -3.05 16.58 19.25
C GLU A 182 -4.01 16.50 18.05
N GLY A 183 -3.64 15.75 17.01
CA GLY A 183 -4.41 15.65 15.78
C GLY A 183 -4.34 16.85 14.84
N ALA A 184 -3.66 17.94 15.21
CA ALA A 184 -3.42 19.09 14.34
C ALA A 184 -2.14 18.91 13.52
N LEU A 185 -2.13 19.52 12.33
CA LEU A 185 -1.00 19.55 11.40
C LEU A 185 -0.44 20.97 11.33
N THR A 186 0.88 21.13 11.45
CA THR A 186 1.55 22.44 11.32
C THR A 186 2.86 22.28 10.56
N MET A 187 3.06 23.11 9.55
CA MET A 187 4.30 23.17 8.79
C MET A 187 5.23 24.19 9.42
N THR A 188 6.42 23.75 9.87
CA THR A 188 7.41 24.59 10.57
C THR A 188 8.77 24.57 9.89
N ALA A 189 9.40 25.75 9.77
CA ALA A 189 10.80 25.97 9.42
C ALA A 189 11.35 27.15 10.25
N PRO A 190 12.66 27.43 10.27
CA PRO A 190 13.20 28.59 10.97
C PRO A 190 12.48 29.89 10.56
N GLY A 191 11.81 30.53 11.52
CA GLY A 191 11.04 31.77 11.29
C GLY A 191 9.69 31.61 10.57
N VAL A 192 9.23 30.38 10.30
CA VAL A 192 7.95 30.11 9.62
C VAL A 192 7.17 29.04 10.38
N SER A 193 5.90 29.32 10.69
CA SER A 193 4.97 28.36 11.28
C SER A 193 3.60 28.56 10.67
N LEU A 194 3.12 27.57 9.92
CA LEU A 194 1.88 27.63 9.15
C LEU A 194 0.96 26.46 9.55
N PRO A 195 -0.20 26.71 10.19
CA PRO A 195 -1.15 25.65 10.44
C PRO A 195 -1.70 25.10 9.12
N LEU A 196 -1.88 23.80 9.05
CA LEU A 196 -2.49 23.11 7.90
C LEU A 196 -3.82 22.50 8.36
N GLN A 197 -4.90 22.94 7.74
CA GLN A 197 -6.23 22.36 7.93
C GLN A 197 -6.63 21.65 6.65
N ALA A 198 -7.11 20.42 6.77
CA ALA A 198 -7.56 19.61 5.66
C ALA A 198 -8.72 18.72 6.11
N SER A 199 -9.62 18.43 5.18
CA SER A 199 -10.87 17.71 5.42
C SER A 199 -11.32 16.87 4.22
N HIS A 200 -10.83 17.19 3.02
CA HIS A 200 -11.10 16.45 1.80
C HIS A 200 -10.72 14.97 1.98
N PRO A 201 -11.62 14.02 1.63
CA PRO A 201 -11.30 12.60 1.66
C PRO A 201 -10.08 12.27 0.82
N LYS A 202 -9.06 11.65 1.43
CA LYS A 202 -7.83 11.27 0.72
C LYS A 202 -7.23 9.96 1.22
N LEU A 203 -6.29 9.43 0.45
CA LEU A 203 -5.38 8.37 0.84
C LEU A 203 -4.03 9.00 1.18
N TYR A 204 -3.37 8.48 2.21
CA TYR A 204 -2.00 8.88 2.55
C TYR A 204 -1.07 7.69 2.44
N TRP A 205 -0.05 7.81 1.60
CA TRP A 205 0.95 6.78 1.38
C TRP A 205 2.35 7.29 1.75
N ALA A 206 2.77 6.97 2.97
CA ALA A 206 4.12 7.21 3.46
C ALA A 206 5.05 6.11 2.95
N VAL A 207 5.36 6.13 1.66
CA VAL A 207 6.01 5.01 0.96
C VAL A 207 7.42 4.72 1.48
N GLY A 208 8.16 5.75 1.89
CA GLY A 208 9.56 5.65 2.30
C GLY A 208 9.90 6.36 3.61
N ASN A 209 8.91 6.74 4.41
CA ASN A 209 9.16 7.44 5.68
C ASN A 209 9.31 6.47 6.86
N CYS A 210 10.37 6.64 7.65
CA CYS A 210 10.50 5.99 8.95
C CYS A 210 9.40 6.44 9.91
N LEU A 211 8.89 5.52 10.74
CA LEU A 211 8.11 5.79 11.97
C LEU A 211 6.80 6.60 11.83
N THR A 212 6.46 7.13 10.66
CA THR A 212 5.25 7.93 10.45
C THR A 212 3.96 7.12 10.63
N GLY A 213 4.05 5.78 10.54
CA GLY A 213 2.99 4.86 10.90
C GLY A 213 2.97 4.50 12.38
N GLU A 214 3.98 4.81 13.19
CA GLU A 214 3.97 4.50 14.62
C GLU A 214 2.94 5.38 15.35
N VAL A 215 1.75 4.83 15.58
CA VAL A 215 0.70 5.54 16.33
C VAL A 215 1.11 5.74 17.78
N ASN A 216 1.53 4.69 18.47
CA ASN A 216 1.87 4.75 19.89
C ASN A 216 2.90 3.67 20.27
N SER A 217 3.74 3.99 21.23
CA SER A 217 4.76 3.12 21.81
C SER A 217 5.10 3.61 23.22
N PRO A 218 5.90 2.88 24.03
CA PRO A 218 6.36 3.41 25.30
C PRO A 218 7.19 4.71 25.19
N GLN A 219 7.70 5.03 24.00
CA GLN A 219 8.49 6.24 23.71
C GLN A 219 7.70 7.33 22.97
N ASN A 220 6.47 7.05 22.54
CA ASN A 220 5.64 7.96 21.75
C ASN A 220 4.18 7.91 22.15
N SER A 221 3.51 9.06 22.18
CA SER A 221 2.08 9.12 22.46
C SER A 221 1.27 9.25 21.17
N PHE A 222 0.18 8.48 21.06
CA PHE A 222 -0.82 8.62 19.99
C PHE A 222 -1.31 10.03 19.74
N ARG A 223 -1.29 10.89 20.77
CA ARG A 223 -1.66 12.30 20.65
C ARG A 223 -0.79 13.05 19.64
N ASN A 224 0.46 12.65 19.47
CA ASN A 224 1.39 13.26 18.52
C ASN A 224 1.55 12.42 17.24
N SER A 225 0.76 11.37 17.06
CA SER A 225 0.88 10.48 15.90
C SER A 225 0.65 11.24 14.60
N TYR A 226 1.62 11.13 13.69
CA TYR A 226 1.54 11.66 12.34
C TYR A 226 0.41 11.01 11.53
N ALA A 227 0.27 9.68 11.61
CA ALA A 227 -0.83 8.95 10.99
C ALA A 227 -2.20 9.41 11.52
N LEU A 228 -2.41 9.46 12.84
CA LEU A 228 -3.70 9.90 13.41
C LEU A 228 -4.02 11.37 13.07
N ALA A 229 -3.01 12.24 13.00
CA ALA A 229 -3.22 13.62 12.58
C ALA A 229 -3.69 13.69 11.13
N TRP A 230 -3.09 12.96 10.19
CA TRP A 230 -3.59 12.91 8.82
C TRP A 230 -4.98 12.28 8.70
N MET A 231 -5.26 11.23 9.46
CA MET A 231 -6.60 10.62 9.49
C MET A 231 -7.66 11.58 10.04
N LYS A 232 -7.30 12.39 11.05
CA LYS A 232 -8.17 13.46 11.55
C LYS A 232 -8.41 14.55 10.49
N ASN A 233 -7.46 14.73 9.58
CA ASN A 233 -7.47 15.76 8.53
C ASN A 233 -7.76 15.17 7.13
N GLY A 234 -8.68 14.20 7.06
CA GLY A 234 -9.30 13.73 5.81
C GLY A 234 -8.73 12.43 5.25
N ALA A 235 -7.62 11.90 5.78
CA ALA A 235 -7.11 10.60 5.31
C ALA A 235 -8.06 9.47 5.74
N ARG A 236 -8.59 8.72 4.78
CA ARG A 236 -9.52 7.59 5.01
C ARG A 236 -8.79 6.28 5.22
N GLN A 237 -7.64 6.15 4.57
CA GLN A 237 -6.67 5.09 4.78
C GLN A 237 -5.27 5.69 4.79
N TYR A 238 -4.40 5.14 5.63
CA TYR A 238 -3.01 5.56 5.77
C TYR A 238 -2.10 4.33 5.73
N ILE A 239 -1.08 4.33 4.87
CA ILE A 239 -0.03 3.31 4.88
C ILE A 239 1.30 3.94 5.26
N GLY A 240 1.98 3.36 6.26
CA GLY A 240 3.32 3.79 6.68
C GLY A 240 4.02 2.75 7.55
N ALA A 241 5.29 3.02 7.87
CA ALA A 241 6.11 2.13 8.69
C ALA A 241 5.99 2.44 10.19
N VAL A 242 5.82 1.41 11.02
CA VAL A 242 5.85 1.53 12.50
C VAL A 242 7.26 1.43 13.10
N GLN A 243 8.28 1.21 12.26
CA GLN A 243 9.69 1.15 12.64
C GLN A 243 10.55 1.90 11.62
N PRO A 244 11.84 2.17 11.91
CA PRO A 244 12.75 2.75 10.93
C PRO A 244 12.92 1.83 9.71
N THR A 245 12.71 2.34 8.51
CA THR A 245 12.89 1.57 7.27
C THR A 245 14.25 1.87 6.63
N TRP A 246 14.87 0.86 6.05
CA TRP A 246 16.14 0.97 5.32
C TRP A 246 16.12 0.23 3.97
N TYR A 247 15.01 -0.47 3.66
CA TYR A 247 14.84 -1.29 2.47
C TYR A 247 13.51 -0.96 1.78
N GLU A 248 13.61 -0.67 0.49
CA GLU A 248 12.56 -0.03 -0.32
C GLU A 248 11.47 -0.99 -0.81
N LEU A 249 11.06 -1.98 -0.03
CA LEU A 249 10.05 -2.96 -0.46
C LEU A 249 8.71 -2.30 -0.81
N ASN A 250 8.26 -1.35 0.00
CA ASN A 250 6.93 -0.74 -0.13
C ASN A 250 6.77 0.09 -1.42
N TRP A 251 7.86 0.53 -2.04
CA TRP A 251 7.82 1.22 -3.33
C TRP A 251 7.28 0.32 -4.45
N ASN A 252 7.45 -1.00 -4.33
CA ASN A 252 6.91 -1.97 -5.28
C ASN A 252 5.38 -2.04 -5.24
N MET A 253 4.71 -1.57 -4.17
CA MET A 253 3.24 -1.48 -4.12
C MET A 253 2.68 -0.64 -5.29
N ALA A 254 3.47 0.28 -5.84
CA ALA A 254 3.12 1.06 -7.04
C ALA A 254 2.75 0.17 -8.23
N ASP A 255 3.35 -1.02 -8.33
CA ASP A 255 3.09 -1.96 -9.41
C ASP A 255 1.66 -2.50 -9.40
N TRP A 256 1.01 -2.54 -8.24
CA TRP A 256 -0.39 -2.92 -8.09
C TRP A 256 -1.29 -1.69 -8.05
N PHE A 257 -0.98 -0.73 -7.18
CA PHE A 257 -1.90 0.38 -6.92
C PHE A 257 -1.95 1.38 -8.07
N LEU A 258 -0.79 1.76 -8.61
CA LEU A 258 -0.69 2.77 -9.66
C LEU A 258 -0.72 2.13 -11.05
N LYS A 259 0.16 1.14 -11.27
CA LYS A 259 0.42 0.62 -12.62
C LYS A 259 -0.66 -0.31 -13.16
N GLN A 260 -1.59 -0.80 -12.33
CA GLN A 260 -2.76 -1.55 -12.81
C GLN A 260 -4.01 -0.69 -12.98
N ASP A 261 -3.84 0.64 -13.03
CA ASP A 261 -4.87 1.63 -13.43
C ASP A 261 -6.23 1.40 -12.73
N GLY A 262 -6.22 1.35 -11.40
CA GLY A 262 -7.45 1.24 -10.61
C GLY A 262 -8.06 -0.16 -10.53
N ARG A 263 -7.36 -1.21 -11.00
CA ARG A 263 -7.79 -2.61 -10.82
C ARG A 263 -7.92 -3.00 -9.35
N TRP A 264 -6.93 -2.62 -8.53
CA TRP A 264 -6.82 -3.01 -7.12
C TRP A 264 -7.09 -1.82 -6.20
N THR A 265 -7.70 -2.10 -5.05
CA THR A 265 -7.85 -1.12 -3.97
C THR A 265 -6.51 -0.82 -3.30
N PHE A 266 -6.46 0.24 -2.51
CA PHE A 266 -5.31 0.59 -1.70
C PHE A 266 -4.92 -0.52 -0.71
N GLY A 267 -5.90 -1.16 -0.07
CA GLY A 267 -5.67 -2.30 0.83
C GLY A 267 -5.23 -3.56 0.10
N GLU A 268 -5.91 -3.91 -1.00
CA GLU A 268 -5.56 -5.06 -1.84
C GLU A 268 -4.13 -4.94 -2.41
N SER A 269 -3.71 -3.73 -2.77
CA SER A 269 -2.37 -3.51 -3.33
C SER A 269 -1.25 -3.78 -2.31
N LEU A 270 -1.47 -3.46 -1.03
CA LEU A 270 -0.53 -3.82 0.05
C LEU A 270 -0.52 -5.34 0.28
N PHE A 271 -1.70 -5.97 0.27
CA PHE A 271 -1.81 -7.43 0.37
C PHE A 271 -1.08 -8.14 -0.78
N LEU A 272 -1.26 -7.70 -2.02
CA LEU A 272 -0.61 -8.28 -3.19
C LEU A 272 0.92 -8.12 -3.15
N LEU A 273 1.43 -7.01 -2.64
CA LEU A 273 2.85 -6.85 -2.36
C LEU A 273 3.35 -7.88 -1.33
N ARG A 274 2.57 -8.17 -0.29
CA ARG A 274 2.93 -9.19 0.71
C ARG A 274 2.87 -10.60 0.14
N GLN A 275 1.91 -10.90 -0.73
CA GLN A 275 1.89 -12.17 -1.45
C GLN A 275 3.17 -12.35 -2.29
N TRP A 276 3.59 -11.29 -2.98
CA TRP A 276 4.83 -11.27 -3.73
C TRP A 276 6.07 -11.44 -2.83
N SER A 277 6.12 -10.74 -1.68
CA SER A 277 7.24 -10.81 -0.74
C SER A 277 7.40 -12.23 -0.17
N GLN A 278 6.29 -12.87 0.22
CA GLN A 278 6.30 -14.23 0.73
C GLN A 278 6.71 -15.23 -0.34
N PHE A 279 6.25 -15.06 -1.60
CA PHE A 279 6.72 -15.90 -2.71
C PHE A 279 8.23 -15.83 -2.90
N VAL A 280 8.82 -14.64 -2.97
CA VAL A 280 10.27 -14.52 -3.20
C VAL A 280 11.10 -15.03 -2.02
N LEU A 281 10.55 -15.05 -0.81
CA LEU A 281 11.16 -15.64 0.38
C LEU A 281 11.06 -17.17 0.41
N ALA A 282 9.88 -17.72 0.12
CA ALA A 282 9.61 -19.16 0.09
C ALA A 282 10.41 -19.85 -1.02
N GLU A 283 10.52 -19.20 -2.18
CA GLU A 283 11.25 -19.71 -3.35
C GLU A 283 12.75 -19.41 -3.32
N ASN A 284 13.26 -18.79 -2.25
CA ASN A 284 14.66 -18.40 -2.11
C ASN A 284 15.18 -17.52 -3.26
N ILE A 285 14.30 -16.72 -3.86
CA ILE A 285 14.65 -15.77 -4.92
C ILE A 285 15.32 -14.53 -4.32
N ALA A 286 14.81 -14.07 -3.18
CA ALA A 286 15.49 -13.06 -2.36
C ALA A 286 16.57 -13.73 -1.52
N MET A 287 17.81 -13.24 -1.61
CA MET A 287 18.98 -13.78 -0.92
C MET A 287 19.79 -12.69 -0.22
N GLY A 288 20.58 -13.05 0.79
CA GLY A 288 21.50 -12.14 1.47
C GLY A 288 20.81 -10.90 2.05
N GLN A 289 21.28 -9.70 1.69
CA GLN A 289 20.67 -8.45 2.12
C GLN A 289 19.26 -8.24 1.54
N ASP A 290 19.00 -8.74 0.33
CA ASP A 290 17.69 -8.68 -0.33
C ASP A 290 16.65 -9.44 0.53
N ARG A 291 17.01 -10.63 1.03
CA ARG A 291 16.18 -11.44 1.94
C ARG A 291 15.90 -10.72 3.27
N ARG A 292 16.95 -10.24 3.94
CA ARG A 292 16.82 -9.54 5.24
C ARG A 292 15.94 -8.29 5.12
N GLY A 293 16.08 -7.56 4.02
CA GLY A 293 15.27 -6.39 3.72
C GLY A 293 13.81 -6.75 3.53
N THR A 294 13.53 -7.78 2.72
CA THR A 294 12.16 -8.26 2.49
C THR A 294 11.51 -8.73 3.79
N GLU A 295 12.16 -9.60 4.57
CA GLU A 295 11.63 -10.11 5.86
C GLU A 295 11.33 -8.96 6.84
N TYR A 296 12.22 -7.97 6.92
CA TYR A 296 12.07 -6.85 7.82
C TYR A 296 10.95 -5.89 7.38
N THR A 297 10.97 -5.43 6.13
CA THR A 297 10.03 -4.40 5.66
C THR A 297 8.60 -4.92 5.59
N ASP A 298 8.40 -6.19 5.23
CA ASP A 298 7.09 -6.84 5.19
C ASP A 298 6.38 -6.78 6.56
N GLY A 299 7.14 -6.92 7.64
CA GLY A 299 6.64 -6.94 9.01
C GLY A 299 6.32 -5.57 9.63
N ILE A 300 6.75 -4.45 9.02
CA ILE A 300 6.67 -3.12 9.67
C ILE A 300 5.74 -2.12 8.97
N PHE A 301 5.28 -2.40 7.75
CA PHE A 301 4.28 -1.56 7.09
C PHE A 301 2.89 -1.95 7.53
N VAL A 302 2.06 -0.94 7.83
CA VAL A 302 0.70 -1.11 8.33
C VAL A 302 -0.26 -0.26 7.51
N LEU A 303 -1.47 -0.80 7.31
CA LEU A 303 -2.63 -0.06 6.84
C LEU A 303 -3.47 0.36 8.05
N TYR A 304 -3.65 1.66 8.27
CA TYR A 304 -4.67 2.20 9.16
C TYR A 304 -5.93 2.56 8.37
N GLY A 305 -7.08 2.22 8.94
CA GLY A 305 -8.39 2.39 8.33
C GLY A 305 -9.06 1.06 8.01
N ASP A 306 -10.19 1.15 7.31
CA ASP A 306 -10.99 0.00 6.90
C ASP A 306 -10.26 -0.78 5.77
N PRO A 307 -9.83 -2.04 5.98
CA PRO A 307 -9.11 -2.81 4.97
C PRO A 307 -9.98 -3.23 3.78
N ALA A 308 -11.31 -3.19 3.93
CA ALA A 308 -12.27 -3.51 2.88
C ALA A 308 -12.81 -2.24 2.18
N LEU A 309 -12.21 -1.07 2.43
CA LEU A 309 -12.60 0.17 1.77
C LEU A 309 -12.16 0.16 0.30
N ASP A 310 -13.12 0.32 -0.61
CA ASP A 310 -12.94 0.26 -2.07
C ASP A 310 -12.31 1.54 -2.66
N SER A 311 -11.21 1.99 -2.07
CA SER A 311 -10.48 3.17 -2.53
C SER A 311 -9.46 2.77 -3.60
N ARG A 312 -9.59 3.35 -4.79
CA ARG A 312 -8.83 2.95 -5.99
C ARG A 312 -8.56 4.15 -6.90
N LEU A 313 -7.63 3.99 -7.85
CA LEU A 313 -7.40 4.99 -8.89
C LEU A 313 -8.60 5.10 -9.82
N GLN A 314 -8.90 6.32 -10.26
CA GLN A 314 -9.67 6.51 -11.48
C GLN A 314 -8.84 6.01 -12.65
N GLN A 315 -9.44 5.18 -13.50
CA GLN A 315 -8.83 4.74 -14.74
C GLN A 315 -8.40 5.94 -15.58
N ASN A 316 -7.14 5.93 -16.00
CA ASN A 316 -6.49 7.04 -16.68
C ASN A 316 -5.77 6.59 -17.96
N ARG A 317 -5.23 5.35 -17.98
CA ARG A 317 -4.46 4.82 -19.11
C ARG A 317 -4.51 3.29 -19.13
N GLU A 318 -4.01 2.67 -20.20
CA GLU A 318 -3.88 1.22 -20.21
C GLU A 318 -3.00 0.73 -19.03
N PRO A 319 -3.42 -0.32 -18.29
CA PRO A 319 -2.63 -0.88 -17.22
C PRO A 319 -1.34 -1.47 -17.76
N ALA A 320 -0.30 -1.53 -16.93
CA ALA A 320 0.98 -2.08 -17.30
C ALA A 320 0.89 -3.56 -17.68
N LEU A 321 -0.03 -4.29 -17.03
CA LEU A 321 -0.40 -5.66 -17.37
C LEU A 321 -1.88 -5.70 -17.76
N ASP A 322 -2.14 -6.08 -19.00
CA ASP A 322 -3.47 -6.46 -19.45
C ASP A 322 -3.71 -7.91 -19.05
N GLU A 323 -4.63 -8.12 -18.12
CA GLU A 323 -4.88 -9.38 -17.45
C GLU A 323 -6.32 -9.82 -17.72
N THR A 324 -6.49 -11.08 -18.11
CA THR A 324 -7.82 -11.69 -18.27
C THR A 324 -7.90 -12.97 -17.46
N LEU A 325 -9.06 -13.19 -16.85
CA LEU A 325 -9.35 -14.37 -16.06
C LEU A 325 -10.69 -14.96 -16.53
N GLN A 326 -10.66 -16.21 -16.96
CA GLN A 326 -11.87 -16.96 -17.29
C GLN A 326 -12.04 -18.08 -16.26
N VAL A 327 -13.22 -18.16 -15.64
CA VAL A 327 -13.60 -19.23 -14.71
C VAL A 327 -14.77 -19.99 -15.30
N VAL A 328 -14.59 -21.28 -15.55
CA VAL A 328 -15.59 -22.16 -16.16
C VAL A 328 -15.92 -23.30 -15.20
N PRO A 329 -17.16 -23.43 -14.73
CA PRO A 329 -17.58 -24.60 -13.95
C PRO A 329 -17.37 -25.90 -14.72
N LEU A 330 -16.95 -26.95 -14.02
CA LEU A 330 -16.85 -28.30 -14.57
C LEU A 330 -18.07 -29.14 -14.16
N GLU A 331 -18.20 -30.34 -14.75
CA GLU A 331 -19.30 -31.27 -14.42
C GLU A 331 -19.31 -31.68 -12.94
N GLN A 332 -18.13 -31.71 -12.31
CA GLN A 332 -17.99 -31.97 -10.87
C GLN A 332 -18.41 -30.73 -10.07
N PRO A 333 -19.40 -30.84 -9.16
CA PRO A 333 -19.85 -29.70 -8.35
C PRO A 333 -18.70 -29.05 -7.58
N GLY A 334 -18.65 -27.71 -7.61
CA GLY A 334 -17.61 -26.92 -6.93
C GLY A 334 -16.25 -26.91 -7.64
N ARG A 335 -16.03 -27.76 -8.66
CA ARG A 335 -14.80 -27.76 -9.45
C ARG A 335 -14.91 -26.76 -10.60
N VAL A 336 -13.87 -25.95 -10.77
CA VAL A 336 -13.77 -24.98 -11.87
C VAL A 336 -12.49 -25.19 -12.66
N ARG A 337 -12.51 -24.81 -13.94
CA ARG A 337 -11.32 -24.58 -14.76
C ARG A 337 -11.09 -23.08 -14.88
N ILE A 338 -9.90 -22.64 -14.51
CA ILE A 338 -9.48 -21.25 -14.55
C ILE A 338 -8.43 -21.10 -15.65
N THR A 339 -8.58 -20.08 -16.50
CA THR A 339 -7.54 -19.65 -17.45
C THR A 339 -7.21 -18.19 -17.19
N TYR A 340 -5.98 -17.94 -16.77
CA TYR A 340 -5.42 -16.61 -16.60
C TYR A 340 -4.48 -16.30 -17.78
N ARG A 341 -4.58 -15.10 -18.32
CA ARG A 341 -3.67 -14.60 -19.37
C ARG A 341 -3.18 -13.22 -18.99
N VAL A 342 -1.92 -12.96 -19.29
CA VAL A 342 -1.30 -11.64 -19.13
C VAL A 342 -0.60 -11.22 -20.40
N LYS A 343 -0.75 -9.95 -20.76
CA LYS A 343 0.03 -9.26 -21.78
C LYS A 343 0.71 -8.04 -21.14
N VAL A 344 2.00 -7.88 -21.42
CA VAL A 344 2.75 -6.71 -20.94
C VAL A 344 2.53 -5.53 -21.88
N ASN A 345 1.97 -4.44 -21.37
CA ASN A 345 1.80 -3.18 -22.10
C ASN A 345 2.87 -2.14 -21.74
N PHE A 346 3.49 -2.26 -20.57
CA PHE A 346 4.47 -1.30 -20.09
C PHE A 346 5.54 -1.97 -19.23
N VAL A 347 6.80 -1.55 -19.36
CA VAL A 347 7.93 -1.90 -18.48
C VAL A 347 8.62 -0.61 -18.03
N GLY A 348 9.02 -0.54 -16.75
CA GLY A 348 9.60 0.67 -16.15
C GLY A 348 11.08 0.89 -16.45
N THR A 349 11.55 2.10 -16.14
CA THR A 349 12.96 2.51 -16.20
C THR A 349 13.47 2.87 -14.81
N GLY A 350 14.30 2.02 -14.21
CA GLY A 350 14.75 2.19 -12.84
C GLY A 350 15.42 0.94 -12.29
N ASN A 351 15.35 0.77 -10.97
CA ASN A 351 15.87 -0.38 -10.21
C ASN A 351 14.76 -1.08 -9.38
N LYS A 352 13.51 -1.17 -9.89
CA LYS A 352 12.39 -1.82 -9.17
C LYS A 352 12.54 -3.35 -9.17
N ARG A 353 12.15 -3.99 -8.06
CA ARG A 353 12.51 -5.39 -7.76
C ARG A 353 11.61 -6.44 -8.43
N THR A 354 10.44 -6.03 -8.90
CA THR A 354 9.42 -6.85 -9.58
C THR A 354 9.69 -7.01 -11.09
N ALA A 355 10.30 -6.00 -11.72
CA ALA A 355 10.53 -5.95 -13.15
C ALA A 355 11.98 -5.63 -13.52
N GLU A 356 12.50 -4.48 -13.12
CA GLU A 356 13.77 -3.95 -13.65
C GLU A 356 15.01 -4.78 -13.24
N LYS A 357 15.00 -5.49 -12.09
CA LYS A 357 16.04 -6.50 -11.73
C LYS A 357 16.14 -7.65 -12.74
N TYR A 358 15.09 -7.88 -13.53
CA TYR A 358 14.97 -8.99 -14.46
C TYR A 358 14.87 -8.53 -15.92
N ASP A 359 15.09 -7.25 -16.19
CA ASP A 359 14.95 -6.62 -17.52
C ASP A 359 13.53 -6.74 -18.11
N GLY A 360 12.51 -6.83 -17.24
CA GLY A 360 11.09 -6.98 -17.59
C GLY A 360 10.28 -7.61 -16.45
N TRP A 361 8.95 -7.63 -16.55
CA TRP A 361 8.10 -8.22 -15.50
C TRP A 361 8.40 -9.71 -15.31
N ARG A 362 8.81 -10.13 -14.11
CA ARG A 362 9.11 -11.55 -13.87
C ARG A 362 8.12 -12.21 -12.92
N ILE A 363 7.87 -11.58 -11.78
CA ILE A 363 7.05 -12.15 -10.71
C ILE A 363 5.94 -11.17 -10.38
N PHE A 364 4.70 -11.65 -10.36
CA PHE A 364 3.53 -10.84 -10.06
C PHE A 364 2.46 -11.67 -9.36
N SER A 365 1.64 -10.99 -8.56
CA SER A 365 0.51 -11.56 -7.83
C SER A 365 -0.80 -10.93 -8.32
N HIS A 366 -1.83 -11.75 -8.45
CA HIS A 366 -3.17 -11.39 -8.91
C HIS A 366 -4.21 -11.91 -7.92
N LEU A 367 -5.22 -11.09 -7.60
CA LEU A 367 -6.35 -11.55 -6.77
C LEU A 367 -7.39 -12.27 -7.63
N LEU A 368 -7.73 -13.48 -7.22
CA LEU A 368 -8.79 -14.30 -7.80
C LEU A 368 -10.16 -13.88 -7.24
N PRO A 369 -11.29 -14.24 -7.90
CA PRO A 369 -12.63 -13.85 -7.46
C PRO A 369 -13.10 -14.54 -6.16
N GLY A 370 -12.29 -15.45 -5.62
CA GLY A 370 -12.54 -16.15 -4.36
C GLY A 370 -11.38 -17.09 -4.04
N SER A 371 -11.51 -17.87 -2.98
CA SER A 371 -10.49 -18.83 -2.56
C SER A 371 -10.60 -20.15 -3.32
N PHE A 372 -9.44 -20.73 -3.65
CA PHE A 372 -9.33 -21.96 -4.42
C PHE A 372 -8.40 -22.96 -3.74
N SER A 373 -8.78 -24.23 -3.77
CA SER A 373 -8.02 -25.36 -3.22
C SER A 373 -7.88 -26.49 -4.25
N ASP A 374 -7.13 -27.54 -3.90
CA ASP A 374 -6.90 -28.72 -4.75
C ASP A 374 -6.44 -28.37 -6.17
N VAL A 375 -5.57 -27.39 -6.30
CA VAL A 375 -5.19 -26.80 -7.58
C VAL A 375 -4.37 -27.80 -8.40
N GLN A 376 -4.79 -28.04 -9.64
CA GLN A 376 -4.12 -28.93 -10.60
C GLN A 376 -3.82 -28.17 -11.89
N MET A 377 -2.53 -27.96 -12.16
CA MET A 377 -2.06 -27.30 -13.39
C MET A 377 -2.34 -28.18 -14.61
N GLU A 378 -3.05 -27.64 -15.61
CA GLU A 378 -3.24 -28.30 -16.90
C GLU A 378 -2.17 -27.84 -17.91
N LYS A 379 -1.92 -26.53 -17.97
CA LYS A 379 -0.93 -25.92 -18.86
C LYS A 379 -0.43 -24.61 -18.28
N SER A 380 0.87 -24.33 -18.39
CA SER A 380 1.47 -23.06 -18.01
C SER A 380 2.56 -22.66 -18.99
N ASP A 381 2.55 -21.39 -19.41
CA ASP A 381 3.68 -20.77 -20.13
C ASP A 381 4.69 -20.13 -19.15
N PHE A 382 4.38 -20.11 -17.85
CA PHE A 382 5.26 -19.59 -16.79
C PHE A 382 6.18 -20.69 -16.25
N ALA A 383 7.36 -20.29 -15.76
CA ALA A 383 8.30 -21.19 -15.11
C ALA A 383 7.74 -21.76 -13.79
N LYS A 384 6.96 -20.96 -13.06
CA LYS A 384 6.23 -21.40 -11.86
C LYS A 384 4.93 -20.64 -11.69
N VAL A 385 3.91 -21.34 -11.18
CA VAL A 385 2.64 -20.77 -10.74
C VAL A 385 2.27 -21.40 -9.41
N VAL A 386 1.83 -20.58 -8.47
CA VAL A 386 1.23 -21.02 -7.20
C VAL A 386 -0.10 -20.31 -7.02
N VAL A 387 -1.04 -20.98 -6.35
CA VAL A 387 -2.39 -20.45 -6.12
C VAL A 387 -2.76 -20.63 -4.64
N PRO A 388 -2.19 -19.82 -3.72
CA PRO A 388 -2.55 -19.85 -2.31
C PRO A 388 -3.86 -19.10 -2.07
N GLY A 389 -4.90 -19.83 -1.64
CA GLY A 389 -6.21 -19.27 -1.34
C GLY A 389 -6.80 -18.48 -2.51
N GLU A 390 -6.96 -17.17 -2.32
CA GLU A 390 -7.51 -16.24 -3.33
C GLU A 390 -6.45 -15.51 -4.17
N THR A 391 -5.20 -15.96 -4.18
CA THR A 391 -4.14 -15.32 -4.98
C THR A 391 -3.61 -16.27 -6.04
N LEU A 392 -3.35 -15.76 -7.24
CA LEU A 392 -2.51 -16.40 -8.25
C LEU A 392 -1.17 -15.66 -8.31
N ILE A 393 -0.07 -16.37 -8.10
CA ILE A 393 1.29 -15.81 -8.21
C ILE A 393 2.02 -16.57 -9.30
N TRP A 394 2.57 -15.84 -10.27
CA TRP A 394 3.36 -16.42 -11.35
C TRP A 394 4.80 -15.90 -11.32
N ASP A 395 5.76 -16.78 -11.64
CA ASP A 395 7.13 -16.45 -12.00
C ASP A 395 7.35 -16.86 -13.46
N ALA A 396 7.57 -15.88 -14.33
CA ALA A 396 7.85 -16.09 -15.74
C ALA A 396 9.22 -16.75 -16.01
N GLY A 397 10.10 -16.80 -15.00
CA GLY A 397 11.49 -17.29 -15.09
C GLY A 397 12.45 -16.26 -15.71
N THR A 398 11.94 -15.41 -16.60
CA THR A 398 12.66 -14.31 -17.24
C THR A 398 11.82 -13.05 -17.20
N GLY A 399 12.43 -11.86 -17.33
CA GLY A 399 11.68 -10.62 -17.45
C GLY A 399 10.91 -10.55 -18.77
N LEU A 400 9.59 -10.38 -18.68
CA LEU A 400 8.69 -10.19 -19.82
C LEU A 400 8.79 -8.76 -20.35
N LYS A 401 8.96 -8.63 -21.67
CA LYS A 401 9.05 -7.39 -22.44
C LYS A 401 7.67 -6.89 -22.85
N VAL A 402 7.57 -5.61 -23.21
CA VAL A 402 6.34 -5.07 -23.84
C VAL A 402 5.96 -5.91 -25.06
N GLY A 403 4.69 -6.33 -25.10
CA GLY A 403 4.15 -7.21 -26.13
C GLY A 403 4.17 -8.69 -25.78
N ASP A 404 4.99 -9.12 -24.81
CA ASP A 404 5.02 -10.51 -24.36
C ASP A 404 3.67 -10.92 -23.75
N GLN A 405 3.30 -12.18 -24.00
CA GLN A 405 2.10 -12.80 -23.47
C GLN A 405 2.43 -14.12 -22.80
N ARG A 406 1.71 -14.43 -21.72
CA ARG A 406 1.77 -15.73 -21.03
C ARG A 406 0.38 -16.13 -20.57
N ALA A 407 0.15 -17.43 -20.47
CA ALA A 407 -1.08 -17.96 -19.91
C ALA A 407 -0.83 -19.14 -18.97
N VAL A 408 -1.77 -19.35 -18.05
CA VAL A 408 -1.87 -20.57 -17.26
C VAL A 408 -3.33 -21.02 -17.23
N THR A 409 -3.54 -22.32 -17.38
CA THR A 409 -4.81 -23.00 -17.22
C THR A 409 -4.67 -24.08 -16.15
N PHE A 410 -5.59 -24.09 -15.21
CA PHE A 410 -5.63 -25.06 -14.12
C PHE A 410 -7.07 -25.37 -13.71
N THR A 411 -7.25 -26.48 -13.01
CA THR A 411 -8.50 -26.76 -12.31
C THR A 411 -8.33 -26.59 -10.82
N ALA A 412 -9.39 -26.18 -10.13
CA ALA A 412 -9.38 -25.99 -8.68
C ALA A 412 -10.78 -26.21 -8.11
N THR A 413 -10.85 -26.46 -6.81
CA THR A 413 -12.09 -26.47 -6.04
C THR A 413 -12.33 -25.05 -5.55
N GLN A 414 -13.50 -24.48 -5.86
CA GLN A 414 -13.89 -23.17 -5.36
C GLN A 414 -14.43 -23.31 -3.93
N GLU A 415 -13.81 -22.60 -3.00
CA GLU A 415 -14.27 -22.55 -1.60
C GLU A 415 -15.45 -21.56 -1.48
N HIS A 416 -16.39 -21.85 -0.58
CA HIS A 416 -17.59 -21.04 -0.34
C HIS A 416 -17.46 -20.13 0.88
#